data_AF-A0A8J2QHY1-F1
#
_entry.id   AF-A0A8J2QHY1-F1
#
_cell.length_a   1.000
_cell.length_b   1.000
_cell.length_c   1.000
_cell.angle_alpha   90.00
_cell.angle_beta   90.00
_cell.angle_gamma   90.00
#
_symmetry.space_group_name_H-M   'P 1'
#
loop_
_entity.id
_entity.type
_entity.pdbx_description
1 polymer ?
#
loop_
_entity_poly.entity_id
_entity_poly.type
_entity_poly.pdbx_seq_one_letter_code
_entity_poly.pdbx_strand_id
1 'polypeptide(L)'
;MLKLWLGLALTADSSALFRDRNSFGMNLKRPSELYKHLRVSKRHILGKSHDDVVTSLPKDNDAPELESRLQFHKQFMIGAQNNRVGLGSSRKVQDTDILKSFIRQDENDKYKIHAMSLEMQNEWLDIGDFCIPLALKWRTLIHDWSPALLKFYLNAFQMTLPDQSNLVRWGKGTEKTCYICGKAVGTAKHLLVGCKVLLDSGQYSRRHDRVLEIIRFVREGTRAIKSNVKPYSILKAASDWTIMMDTYEKQYKIPEDICASASRPDIFLYSRILKRVVMIELTVPWETNIPKDHAIKVNKYYELTNELTRNRFVVDLYAVEVGARGITAKSLYNLLKDLGLSRTNINSFLERTSKAALVGSFQIWLGRERNLDSGVREGGRKICPPVDLNGENGANTDLKCPTCGKNYKRRAWYIKHLKTHNGVEARQSLVSSSIITSDRVDPHVSHGEPLTGNHQESINIRTRLSIPNMKQSTWKVHDDNLAVLLEHPGSKQELNSQVETFQNTVYDYFNEQYPPRNHYARKK
;
A
#
# COMPACT_ATOMS: atom_id res chain seq x y z
N MET A 1 0.71 -9.16 -18.11
CA MET A 1 -0.57 -8.90 -17.44
C MET A 1 -0.40 -8.08 -16.16
N LEU A 2 0.02 -8.65 -15.01
CA LEU A 2 0.01 -7.96 -13.70
C LEU A 2 0.68 -6.55 -13.66
N LYS A 3 1.87 -6.38 -14.23
CA LYS A 3 2.54 -5.05 -14.34
C LYS A 3 1.60 -3.98 -14.92
N LEU A 4 0.91 -4.29 -16.02
CA LEU A 4 0.01 -3.38 -16.72
C LEU A 4 -1.22 -3.05 -15.87
N TRP A 5 -1.80 -4.04 -15.18
CA TRP A 5 -2.94 -3.85 -14.29
C TRP A 5 -2.62 -2.91 -13.11
N LEU A 6 -1.41 -2.99 -12.56
CA LEU A 6 -0.90 -2.10 -11.51
C LEU A 6 -0.34 -0.77 -12.03
N GLY A 7 -0.29 -0.57 -13.35
CA GLY A 7 0.30 0.61 -13.97
C GLY A 7 1.82 0.75 -13.75
N LEU A 8 2.53 -0.35 -13.48
CA LEU A 8 4.00 -0.36 -13.38
C LEU A 8 4.63 -0.05 -14.74
N ALA A 9 5.76 0.66 -14.72
CA ALA A 9 6.62 0.82 -15.88
C ALA A 9 7.08 -0.53 -16.43
N LEU A 10 7.33 -0.60 -17.74
CA LEU A 10 7.84 -1.81 -18.39
C LEU A 10 9.16 -2.27 -17.74
N THR A 11 10.02 -1.31 -17.43
CA THR A 11 11.35 -1.40 -16.81
C THR A 11 11.35 -1.59 -15.29
N ALA A 12 10.20 -1.57 -14.62
CA ALA A 12 10.13 -1.89 -13.18
C ALA A 12 10.48 -3.36 -12.93
N ASP A 13 11.08 -3.68 -11.80
CA ASP A 13 11.33 -5.07 -11.40
C ASP A 13 10.00 -5.83 -11.21
N SER A 14 9.96 -7.08 -11.67
CA SER A 14 8.79 -7.94 -11.48
C SER A 14 8.75 -8.59 -10.09
N SER A 15 9.89 -8.71 -9.42
CA SER A 15 9.99 -9.37 -8.11
C SER A 15 9.30 -8.57 -7.02
N ALA A 16 9.17 -7.24 -7.15
CA ALA A 16 8.39 -6.41 -6.21
C ALA A 16 6.92 -6.89 -6.03
N LEU A 17 6.38 -7.65 -6.98
CA LEU A 17 5.05 -8.28 -6.87
C LEU A 17 5.08 -9.55 -6.00
N PHE A 18 6.15 -10.35 -6.08
CA PHE A 18 6.21 -11.72 -5.55
C PHE A 18 7.09 -11.86 -4.30
N ARG A 19 8.06 -10.96 -4.10
CA ARG A 19 8.85 -10.83 -2.87
C ARG A 19 7.96 -10.80 -1.64
N ASP A 20 8.44 -11.38 -0.55
CA ASP A 20 7.74 -11.27 0.72
C ASP A 20 7.71 -9.83 1.26
N ARG A 21 6.85 -9.60 2.25
CA ARG A 21 6.69 -8.28 2.84
C ARG A 21 7.95 -7.81 3.57
N ASN A 22 8.73 -8.71 4.17
CA ASN A 22 9.97 -8.33 4.86
C ASN A 22 10.99 -7.75 3.87
N SER A 23 10.98 -8.27 2.64
CA SER A 23 11.72 -7.83 1.45
C SER A 23 11.00 -6.70 0.67
N PHE A 24 10.13 -5.95 1.34
CA PHE A 24 9.30 -4.85 0.82
C PHE A 24 8.43 -5.17 -0.42
N GLY A 25 8.16 -6.45 -0.68
CA GLY A 25 7.32 -6.90 -1.78
C GLY A 25 5.83 -6.97 -1.43
N MET A 26 4.99 -7.02 -2.47
CA MET A 26 3.53 -7.16 -2.32
C MET A 26 3.09 -8.54 -1.80
N ASN A 27 3.98 -9.54 -1.81
CA ASN A 27 3.69 -10.92 -1.39
C ASN A 27 2.52 -11.57 -2.14
N LEU A 28 2.40 -11.31 -3.45
CA LEU A 28 1.52 -12.06 -4.33
C LEU A 28 2.16 -13.42 -4.61
N LYS A 29 1.38 -14.51 -4.58
CA LYS A 29 1.91 -15.86 -4.85
C LYS A 29 2.19 -16.02 -6.34
N ARG A 30 3.40 -16.47 -6.70
CA ARG A 30 3.75 -16.69 -8.12
C ARG A 30 3.17 -18.03 -8.59
N PRO A 31 2.60 -18.15 -9.81
CA PRO A 31 2.06 -19.43 -10.28
C PRO A 31 3.09 -20.58 -10.33
N SER A 32 4.35 -20.27 -10.66
CA SER A 32 5.47 -21.24 -10.63
C SER A 32 5.85 -21.68 -9.21
N GLU A 33 5.86 -20.76 -8.26
CA GLU A 33 6.08 -21.01 -6.82
C GLU A 33 4.98 -21.93 -6.27
N LEU A 34 3.71 -21.61 -6.57
CA LEU A 34 2.55 -22.44 -6.24
C LEU A 34 2.64 -23.85 -6.84
N TYR A 35 3.08 -23.98 -8.10
CA TYR A 35 3.26 -25.27 -8.75
C TYR A 35 4.38 -26.10 -8.09
N LYS A 36 5.52 -25.47 -7.72
CA LYS A 36 6.59 -26.14 -6.96
C LYS A 36 6.12 -26.54 -5.56
N HIS A 37 5.36 -25.68 -4.87
CA HIS A 37 4.73 -26.02 -3.57
C HIS A 37 3.81 -27.24 -3.68
N LEU A 38 2.98 -27.33 -4.72
CA LEU A 38 2.07 -28.46 -4.95
C LEU A 38 2.83 -29.75 -5.25
N ARG A 39 3.82 -29.74 -6.16
CA ARG A 39 4.64 -30.92 -6.49
C ARG A 39 5.39 -31.46 -5.28
N VAL A 40 6.11 -30.60 -4.55
CA VAL A 40 6.89 -31.00 -3.36
C VAL A 40 5.98 -31.46 -2.22
N SER A 41 4.83 -30.80 -1.99
CA SER A 41 3.86 -31.27 -0.98
C SER A 41 3.25 -32.63 -1.37
N LYS A 42 2.88 -32.81 -2.64
CA LYS A 42 2.35 -34.09 -3.16
C LYS A 42 3.37 -35.21 -2.97
N ARG A 43 4.61 -35.04 -3.48
CA ARG A 43 5.68 -36.04 -3.35
C ARG A 43 5.92 -36.42 -1.88
N HIS A 44 6.03 -35.44 -0.99
CA HIS A 44 6.27 -35.68 0.42
C HIS A 44 5.12 -36.45 1.12
N ILE A 45 3.87 -36.23 0.70
CA ILE A 45 2.71 -36.97 1.23
C ILE A 45 2.70 -38.41 0.69
N LEU A 46 2.86 -38.59 -0.63
CA LEU A 46 2.84 -39.93 -1.25
C LEU A 46 4.04 -40.79 -0.81
N GLY A 47 5.22 -40.19 -0.63
CA GLY A 47 6.41 -40.86 -0.07
C GLY A 47 6.30 -41.25 1.40
N LYS A 48 5.17 -40.95 2.07
CA LYS A 48 4.80 -41.40 3.41
C LYS A 48 3.55 -42.28 3.43
N SER A 49 3.08 -42.72 2.27
CA SER A 49 2.00 -43.70 2.22
C SER A 49 2.42 -45.01 2.87
N HIS A 50 1.46 -45.74 3.44
CA HIS A 50 1.63 -47.14 3.85
C HIS A 50 1.33 -48.12 2.70
N ASP A 51 1.02 -47.59 1.50
CA ASP A 51 0.74 -48.34 0.27
C ASP A 51 1.98 -48.29 -0.65
N ASP A 52 2.58 -49.44 -0.92
CA ASP A 52 3.77 -49.58 -1.75
C ASP A 52 3.55 -49.21 -3.23
N VAL A 53 2.32 -49.32 -3.74
CA VAL A 53 1.96 -48.84 -5.08
C VAL A 53 2.01 -47.31 -5.13
N VAL A 54 1.72 -46.65 -4.01
CA VAL A 54 1.80 -45.19 -3.88
C VAL A 54 3.23 -44.70 -3.63
N THR A 55 4.02 -45.41 -2.83
CA THR A 55 5.42 -45.02 -2.55
C THR A 55 6.36 -45.27 -3.73
N SER A 56 6.02 -46.21 -4.63
CA SER A 56 6.79 -46.54 -5.85
C SER A 56 6.52 -45.65 -7.06
N LEU A 57 5.52 -44.76 -7.01
CA LEU A 57 5.20 -43.84 -8.11
C LEU A 57 6.41 -42.97 -8.54
N PRO A 58 6.52 -42.61 -9.83
CA PRO A 58 7.58 -41.73 -10.35
C PRO A 58 7.71 -40.42 -9.56
N LYS A 59 8.95 -40.09 -9.17
CA LYS A 59 9.29 -39.07 -8.18
C LYS A 59 9.98 -37.86 -8.82
N ASP A 60 9.39 -36.68 -8.66
CA ASP A 60 9.91 -35.41 -9.20
C ASP A 60 11.37 -35.14 -8.79
N ASN A 61 12.24 -34.86 -9.77
CA ASN A 61 13.67 -34.64 -9.57
C ASN A 61 14.01 -33.40 -8.71
N ASP A 62 13.14 -32.40 -8.63
CA ASP A 62 13.38 -31.10 -7.97
C ASP A 62 13.32 -31.13 -6.43
N ALA A 63 13.22 -32.32 -5.83
CA ALA A 63 12.77 -32.52 -4.45
C ALA A 63 13.76 -33.20 -3.47
N PRO A 64 14.72 -34.06 -3.86
CA PRO A 64 15.63 -34.71 -2.90
C PRO A 64 16.40 -33.73 -2.01
N GLU A 65 16.89 -32.61 -2.57
CA GLU A 65 17.57 -31.55 -1.82
C GLU A 65 16.67 -30.95 -0.71
N LEU A 66 15.39 -30.71 -1.01
CA LEU A 66 14.42 -30.18 -0.06
C LEU A 66 14.04 -31.20 1.01
N GLU A 67 14.01 -32.50 0.67
CA GLU A 67 13.80 -33.59 1.62
C GLU A 67 15.00 -33.75 2.57
N SER A 68 16.24 -33.64 2.07
CA SER A 68 17.45 -33.59 2.91
C SER A 68 17.50 -32.35 3.81
N ARG A 69 17.14 -31.16 3.29
CA ARG A 69 17.02 -29.92 4.07
C ARG A 69 15.95 -30.03 5.17
N LEU A 70 14.85 -30.73 4.90
CA LEU A 70 13.82 -31.04 5.91
C LEU A 70 14.37 -31.99 6.99
N GLN A 71 15.10 -33.05 6.62
CA GLN A 71 15.73 -33.96 7.58
C GLN A 71 16.72 -33.24 8.51
N PHE A 72 17.59 -32.39 7.95
CA PHE A 72 18.49 -31.54 8.73
C PHE A 72 17.72 -30.60 9.67
N HIS A 73 16.70 -29.91 9.16
CA HIS A 73 15.87 -29.01 9.98
C HIS A 73 15.16 -29.75 11.12
N LYS A 74 14.71 -30.99 10.91
CA LYS A 74 14.14 -31.82 11.98
C LYS A 74 15.16 -32.15 13.07
N GLN A 75 16.37 -32.52 12.66
CA GLN A 75 17.42 -32.96 13.58
C GLN A 75 18.02 -31.83 14.40
N PHE A 76 18.14 -30.61 13.83
CA PHE A 76 18.87 -29.50 14.46
C PHE A 76 18.03 -28.26 14.76
N MET A 77 16.92 -28.01 14.04
CA MET A 77 16.20 -26.72 14.10
C MET A 77 14.84 -26.78 14.81
N ILE A 78 14.24 -27.96 15.05
CA ILE A 78 12.93 -28.06 15.73
C ILE A 78 12.94 -27.50 17.17
N GLY A 79 14.10 -27.46 17.84
CA GLY A 79 14.28 -26.80 19.13
C GLY A 79 14.41 -25.26 19.07
N ALA A 80 14.68 -24.68 17.90
CA ALA A 80 14.94 -23.25 17.74
C ALA A 80 13.63 -22.45 17.67
N GLN A 81 13.20 -21.90 18.81
CA GLN A 81 11.97 -21.12 18.91
C GLN A 81 12.12 -19.67 18.44
N ASN A 82 11.60 -19.37 17.25
CA ASN A 82 11.56 -18.00 16.70
C ASN A 82 10.41 -17.12 17.24
N ASN A 83 9.64 -17.59 18.23
CA ASN A 83 8.42 -16.96 18.73
C ASN A 83 8.37 -16.93 20.27
N ARG A 84 7.69 -15.91 20.85
CA ARG A 84 7.55 -15.68 22.30
C ARG A 84 6.62 -16.66 23.03
N VAL A 85 6.55 -17.94 22.62
CA VAL A 85 5.61 -18.93 23.20
C VAL A 85 6.19 -19.68 24.42
N GLY A 86 7.49 -19.53 24.67
CA GLY A 86 8.20 -20.17 25.80
C GLY A 86 8.64 -21.60 25.48
N LEU A 87 9.77 -22.04 26.05
CA LEU A 87 10.34 -23.37 25.82
C LEU A 87 9.30 -24.46 26.12
N GLY A 88 9.29 -25.51 25.29
CA GLY A 88 8.29 -26.58 25.33
C GLY A 88 6.99 -26.28 24.58
N SER A 89 6.59 -25.02 24.41
CA SER A 89 5.37 -24.66 23.67
C SER A 89 5.61 -24.67 22.15
N SER A 90 5.48 -25.86 21.55
CA SER A 90 5.57 -26.07 20.10
C SER A 90 4.22 -26.43 19.50
N ARG A 91 3.74 -25.63 18.53
CA ARG A 91 2.72 -26.10 17.59
C ARG A 91 3.38 -27.10 16.65
N LYS A 92 2.80 -28.29 16.48
CA LYS A 92 3.22 -29.26 15.45
C LYS A 92 3.11 -28.62 14.06
N VAL A 93 4.21 -28.08 13.56
CA VAL A 93 4.33 -27.58 12.17
C VAL A 93 4.34 -28.80 11.25
N GLN A 94 3.59 -28.76 10.15
CA GLN A 94 3.66 -29.83 9.17
C GLN A 94 4.94 -29.73 8.35
N ASP A 95 5.57 -30.88 8.07
CA ASP A 95 6.70 -31.00 7.16
C ASP A 95 6.47 -30.27 5.82
N THR A 96 5.25 -30.31 5.28
CA THR A 96 4.93 -29.62 4.02
C THR A 96 5.01 -28.10 4.15
N ASP A 97 4.72 -27.52 5.31
CA ASP A 97 4.87 -26.07 5.55
C ASP A 97 6.34 -25.67 5.70
N ILE A 98 7.17 -26.53 6.29
CA ILE A 98 8.62 -26.37 6.33
C ILE A 98 9.19 -26.39 4.90
N LEU A 99 8.81 -27.39 4.08
CA LEU A 99 9.19 -27.48 2.66
C LEU A 99 8.73 -26.26 1.84
N LYS A 100 7.50 -25.77 2.04
CA LYS A 100 7.01 -24.52 1.43
C LYS A 100 7.85 -23.31 1.86
N SER A 101 8.29 -23.28 3.12
CA SER A 101 9.11 -22.18 3.64
C SER A 101 10.50 -22.14 3.00
N PHE A 102 11.14 -23.28 2.74
CA PHE A 102 12.40 -23.37 1.99
C PHE A 102 12.24 -22.88 0.56
N ILE A 103 11.25 -23.38 -0.19
CA ILE A 103 10.98 -22.94 -1.57
C ILE A 103 10.79 -21.42 -1.64
N ARG A 104 10.08 -20.86 -0.66
CA ARG A 104 9.83 -19.42 -0.54
C ARG A 104 11.07 -18.62 -0.13
N GLN A 105 11.97 -19.20 0.67
CA GLN A 105 13.26 -18.61 0.97
C GLN A 105 14.14 -18.58 -0.30
N ASP A 106 14.29 -19.70 -0.99
CA ASP A 106 15.09 -19.83 -2.22
C ASP A 106 14.65 -18.82 -3.30
N GLU A 107 13.34 -18.63 -3.49
CA GLU A 107 12.82 -17.64 -4.43
C GLU A 107 13.03 -16.19 -3.96
N ASN A 108 12.88 -15.88 -2.66
CA ASN A 108 13.21 -14.56 -2.12
C ASN A 108 14.72 -14.24 -2.25
N ASP A 109 15.60 -15.20 -2.02
CA ASP A 109 17.04 -15.00 -2.10
C ASP A 109 17.50 -14.79 -3.55
N LYS A 110 16.87 -15.47 -4.53
CA LYS A 110 16.99 -15.12 -5.96
C LYS A 110 16.55 -13.69 -6.26
N TYR A 111 15.46 -13.20 -5.64
CA TYR A 111 15.01 -11.82 -5.82
C TYR A 111 15.97 -10.79 -5.21
N LYS A 112 16.66 -11.12 -4.10
CA LYS A 112 17.75 -10.28 -3.54
C LYS A 112 18.94 -10.24 -4.50
N ILE A 113 19.44 -11.40 -4.94
CA ILE A 113 20.56 -11.51 -5.88
C ILE A 113 20.27 -10.76 -7.19
N HIS A 114 19.04 -10.87 -7.72
CA HIS A 114 18.64 -10.08 -8.89
C HIS A 114 18.67 -8.58 -8.60
N ALA A 115 18.09 -8.11 -7.48
CA ALA A 115 18.10 -6.70 -7.13
C ALA A 115 19.50 -6.12 -6.90
N MET A 116 20.44 -6.90 -6.38
CA MET A 116 21.86 -6.50 -6.27
C MET A 116 22.51 -6.20 -7.63
N SER A 117 22.00 -6.80 -8.73
CA SER A 117 22.44 -6.50 -10.10
C SER A 117 21.73 -5.31 -10.76
N LEU A 118 20.83 -4.61 -10.05
CA LEU A 118 20.06 -3.48 -10.58
C LEU A 118 20.53 -2.15 -9.97
N GLU A 119 20.98 -1.21 -10.79
CA GLU A 119 21.49 0.11 -10.36
C GLU A 119 20.48 0.93 -9.55
N MET A 120 19.19 0.91 -9.94
CA MET A 120 18.16 1.82 -9.42
C MET A 120 17.07 1.15 -8.57
N GLN A 121 16.99 -0.18 -8.58
CA GLN A 121 15.86 -0.95 -8.03
C GLN A 121 16.27 -1.81 -6.81
N ASN A 122 17.36 -1.39 -6.17
CA ASN A 122 18.08 -2.04 -5.08
C ASN A 122 17.84 -1.40 -3.70
N GLU A 123 17.51 -0.10 -3.59
CA GLU A 123 17.37 0.64 -2.29
C GLU A 123 16.54 -0.07 -1.20
N TRP A 124 15.66 -1.02 -1.57
CA TRP A 124 14.86 -1.80 -0.62
C TRP A 124 15.68 -2.80 0.20
N LEU A 125 16.90 -3.15 -0.25
CA LEU A 125 17.83 -4.01 0.46
C LEU A 125 18.38 -3.30 1.71
N ASP A 126 18.76 -2.04 1.58
CA ASP A 126 19.48 -1.27 2.61
C ASP A 126 18.56 -0.76 3.73
N ILE A 127 17.27 -0.56 3.43
CA ILE A 127 16.33 0.07 4.37
C ILE A 127 15.74 -0.90 5.41
N GLY A 128 15.98 -2.21 5.29
CA GLY A 128 15.38 -3.24 6.15
C GLY A 128 15.72 -3.11 7.64
N ASP A 129 16.88 -2.51 7.96
CA ASP A 129 17.36 -2.41 9.35
C ASP A 129 16.71 -1.28 10.15
N PHE A 130 16.17 -0.25 9.50
CA PHE A 130 15.50 0.89 10.16
C PHE A 130 14.06 1.15 9.69
N CYS A 131 13.61 0.57 8.57
CA CYS A 131 12.22 0.66 8.10
C CYS A 131 11.34 -0.51 8.53
N ILE A 132 10.03 -0.28 8.51
CA ILE A 132 8.97 -1.29 8.63
C ILE A 132 8.25 -1.37 7.28
N PRO A 133 8.20 -2.54 6.62
CA PRO A 133 7.51 -2.68 5.36
C PRO A 133 6.01 -2.39 5.45
N LEU A 134 5.48 -1.76 4.39
CA LEU A 134 4.07 -1.39 4.35
C LEU A 134 3.16 -2.63 4.31
N ALA A 135 2.19 -2.66 5.22
CA ALA A 135 1.22 -3.73 5.36
C ALA A 135 0.13 -3.70 4.27
N LEU A 136 0.51 -3.81 2.99
CA LEU A 136 -0.39 -3.86 1.84
C LEU A 136 -1.33 -5.09 1.91
N LYS A 137 -2.52 -4.89 2.46
CA LYS A 137 -3.60 -5.89 2.48
C LYS A 137 -4.39 -5.81 1.16
N TRP A 138 -5.15 -6.85 0.84
CA TRP A 138 -6.10 -6.79 -0.28
C TRP A 138 -7.10 -5.65 -0.16
N ARG A 139 -7.58 -5.34 1.06
CA ARG A 139 -8.41 -4.15 1.31
C ARG A 139 -7.70 -2.86 0.89
N THR A 140 -6.43 -2.70 1.27
CA THR A 140 -5.61 -1.53 0.93
C THR A 140 -5.41 -1.37 -0.57
N LEU A 141 -5.20 -2.49 -1.29
CA LEU A 141 -4.97 -2.52 -2.73
C LEU A 141 -6.23 -2.33 -3.59
N ILE A 142 -7.42 -2.67 -3.07
CA ILE A 142 -8.69 -2.71 -3.82
C ILE A 142 -9.63 -1.55 -3.44
N HIS A 143 -9.62 -1.11 -2.17
CA HIS A 143 -10.60 -0.16 -1.63
C HIS A 143 -9.95 1.08 -1.00
N ASP A 144 -8.94 0.92 -0.14
CA ASP A 144 -8.49 2.05 0.70
C ASP A 144 -7.63 3.06 -0.08
N TRP A 145 -7.01 2.66 -1.19
CA TRP A 145 -6.16 3.48 -2.05
C TRP A 145 -6.75 3.61 -3.46
N SER A 146 -6.63 4.78 -4.08
CA SER A 146 -7.01 4.95 -5.49
C SER A 146 -5.99 4.26 -6.41
N PRO A 147 -6.39 3.78 -7.61
CA PRO A 147 -5.46 3.18 -8.57
C PRO A 147 -4.30 4.10 -8.95
N ALA A 148 -4.52 5.42 -8.96
CA ALA A 148 -3.47 6.40 -9.23
C ALA A 148 -2.46 6.52 -8.07
N LEU A 149 -2.90 6.47 -6.82
CA LEU A 149 -2.03 6.46 -5.64
C LEU A 149 -1.21 5.17 -5.54
N LEU A 150 -1.84 4.02 -5.82
CA LEU A 150 -1.16 2.72 -5.87
C LEU A 150 -0.12 2.68 -7.01
N LYS A 151 -0.48 3.15 -8.21
CA LYS A 151 0.45 3.30 -9.33
C LYS A 151 1.62 4.21 -8.96
N PHE A 152 1.37 5.34 -8.30
CA PHE A 152 2.41 6.25 -7.82
C PHE A 152 3.35 5.56 -6.85
N TYR A 153 2.85 4.94 -5.78
CA TYR A 153 3.66 4.19 -4.81
C TYR A 153 4.54 3.12 -5.47
N LEU A 154 3.97 2.26 -6.31
CA LEU A 154 4.67 1.11 -6.88
C LEU A 154 5.79 1.49 -7.85
N ASN A 155 5.65 2.62 -8.56
CA ASN A 155 6.70 3.17 -9.42
C ASN A 155 7.68 4.06 -8.63
N ALA A 156 7.23 4.79 -7.60
CA ALA A 156 8.08 5.60 -6.72
C ALA A 156 9.07 4.71 -5.94
N PHE A 157 8.57 3.61 -5.37
CA PHE A 157 9.39 2.67 -4.59
C PHE A 157 10.46 1.97 -5.42
N GLN A 158 10.23 1.83 -6.72
CA GLN A 158 11.14 1.21 -7.69
C GLN A 158 11.87 2.22 -8.59
N MET A 159 11.90 3.51 -8.24
CA MET A 159 12.57 4.57 -9.01
C MET A 159 12.19 4.60 -10.51
N THR A 160 10.96 4.24 -10.84
CA THR A 160 10.40 4.13 -12.20
C THR A 160 9.22 5.08 -12.44
N LEU A 161 9.14 6.17 -11.68
CA LEU A 161 8.26 7.29 -12.02
C LEU A 161 8.72 7.98 -13.31
N PRO A 162 7.80 8.55 -14.12
CA PRO A 162 8.13 9.39 -15.26
C PRO A 162 8.61 10.78 -14.80
N ASP A 163 9.78 10.81 -14.15
CA ASP A 163 10.57 12.00 -13.89
C ASP A 163 11.51 12.30 -15.07
N GLN A 164 12.17 13.46 -15.09
CA GLN A 164 12.98 13.91 -16.23
C GLN A 164 14.19 13.02 -16.46
N SER A 165 14.81 12.50 -15.40
CA SER A 165 15.90 11.52 -15.52
C SER A 165 15.43 10.26 -16.25
N ASN A 166 14.26 9.73 -15.87
CA ASN A 166 13.67 8.55 -16.48
C ASN A 166 13.09 8.81 -17.88
N LEU A 167 12.48 9.97 -18.13
CA LEU A 167 11.97 10.33 -19.46
C LEU A 167 13.11 10.42 -20.47
N VAL A 168 14.26 11.00 -20.10
CA VAL A 168 15.48 10.96 -20.94
C VAL A 168 15.98 9.52 -21.11
N ARG A 169 16.10 8.75 -20.01
CA ARG A 169 16.52 7.34 -20.03
C ARG A 169 15.64 6.44 -20.91
N TRP A 170 14.37 6.79 -21.12
CA TRP A 170 13.42 6.04 -21.96
C TRP A 170 13.25 6.61 -23.38
N GLY A 171 14.02 7.62 -23.79
CA GLY A 171 13.89 8.28 -25.09
C GLY A 171 12.55 9.00 -25.27
N LYS A 172 12.00 9.56 -24.18
CA LYS A 172 10.73 10.32 -24.11
C LYS A 172 10.89 11.76 -23.61
N GLY A 173 12.11 12.19 -23.33
CA GLY A 173 12.48 13.57 -23.00
C GLY A 173 13.89 13.89 -23.50
N THR A 174 14.18 15.16 -23.69
CA THR A 174 15.49 15.67 -24.13
C THR A 174 16.35 16.17 -22.98
N GLU A 175 15.72 16.76 -21.95
CA GLU A 175 16.41 17.41 -20.84
C GLU A 175 16.17 16.69 -19.50
N LYS A 176 17.26 16.53 -18.73
CA LYS A 176 17.27 15.83 -17.43
C LYS A 176 17.17 16.76 -16.22
N THR A 177 17.09 18.07 -16.41
CA THR A 177 17.03 19.05 -15.32
C THR A 177 15.64 19.07 -14.66
N CYS A 178 15.57 19.58 -13.45
CA CYS A 178 14.32 19.76 -12.73
C CYS A 178 13.64 21.08 -13.16
N TYR A 179 12.60 20.97 -13.99
CA TYR A 179 11.71 22.07 -14.40
C TYR A 179 11.18 22.97 -13.27
N ILE A 180 11.18 22.54 -12.01
CA ILE A 180 10.77 23.39 -10.86
C ILE A 180 11.91 24.31 -10.41
N CYS A 181 13.19 23.88 -10.49
CA CYS A 181 14.32 24.64 -9.94
C CYS A 181 15.41 25.04 -10.96
N GLY A 182 15.35 24.52 -12.18
CA GLY A 182 16.30 24.77 -13.28
C GLY A 182 17.74 24.29 -13.04
N LYS A 183 18.03 23.61 -11.91
CA LYS A 183 19.40 23.42 -11.40
C LYS A 183 19.82 21.97 -11.24
N ALA A 184 19.08 21.18 -10.48
CA ALA A 184 19.42 19.78 -10.21
C ALA A 184 18.83 18.82 -11.25
N VAL A 185 19.30 17.57 -11.28
CA VAL A 185 18.69 16.50 -12.08
C VAL A 185 17.27 16.21 -11.55
N GLY A 186 16.28 16.26 -12.43
CA GLY A 186 14.87 16.00 -12.13
C GLY A 186 14.59 14.52 -11.91
N THR A 187 15.01 13.98 -10.77
CA THR A 187 14.65 12.64 -10.28
C THR A 187 13.46 12.71 -9.32
N ALA A 188 12.75 11.59 -9.12
CA ALA A 188 11.76 11.45 -8.07
C ALA A 188 12.32 11.79 -6.67
N LYS A 189 13.56 11.40 -6.37
CA LYS A 189 14.27 11.73 -5.11
C LYS A 189 14.46 13.23 -4.94
N HIS A 190 14.91 13.93 -5.99
CA HIS A 190 14.99 15.39 -5.98
C HIS A 190 13.62 16.06 -5.82
N LEU A 191 12.62 15.66 -6.61
CA LEU A 191 11.28 16.26 -6.58
C LEU A 191 10.58 16.06 -5.23
N LEU A 192 10.66 14.86 -4.64
CA LEU A 192 9.92 14.55 -3.41
C LEU A 192 10.61 15.01 -2.13
N VAL A 193 11.94 15.21 -2.08
CA VAL A 193 12.61 15.70 -0.84
C VAL A 193 13.75 16.70 -1.03
N GLY A 194 14.29 16.85 -2.25
CA GLY A 194 15.55 17.58 -2.49
C GLY A 194 15.42 18.89 -3.27
N CYS A 195 14.21 19.36 -3.57
CA CYS A 195 13.99 20.53 -4.40
C CYS A 195 13.82 21.79 -3.53
N LYS A 196 14.82 22.67 -3.55
CA LYS A 196 14.83 23.92 -2.77
C LYS A 196 13.60 24.79 -3.02
N VAL A 197 13.12 24.88 -4.26
CA VAL A 197 11.88 25.62 -4.60
C VAL A 197 10.62 24.99 -3.99
N LEU A 198 10.55 23.66 -3.85
CA LEU A 198 9.44 22.98 -3.15
C LEU A 198 9.55 23.05 -1.63
N LEU A 199 10.77 23.14 -1.09
CA LEU A 199 11.00 23.43 0.33
C LEU A 199 10.54 24.87 0.65
N ASP A 200 10.98 25.85 -0.13
CA ASP A 200 10.73 27.28 0.14
C ASP A 200 9.28 27.70 -0.13
N SER A 201 8.57 26.98 -1.01
CA SER A 201 7.11 27.12 -1.17
C SER A 201 6.28 26.32 -0.15
N GLY A 202 6.90 25.78 0.91
CA GLY A 202 6.24 25.08 2.01
C GLY A 202 5.59 23.73 1.63
N GLN A 203 5.84 23.21 0.44
CA GLN A 203 5.20 21.99 -0.05
C GLN A 203 5.65 20.74 0.73
N TYR A 204 6.89 20.74 1.23
CA TYR A 204 7.37 19.70 2.14
C TYR A 204 6.79 19.83 3.55
N SER A 205 6.60 21.05 4.06
CA SER A 205 5.90 21.32 5.34
C SER A 205 4.45 20.86 5.28
N ARG A 206 3.73 21.12 4.19
CA ARG A 206 2.36 20.63 3.98
C ARG A 206 2.23 19.10 3.99
N ARG A 207 3.27 18.37 3.57
CA ARG A 207 3.32 16.89 3.72
C ARG A 207 3.65 16.48 5.15
N HIS A 208 4.58 17.19 5.79
CA HIS A 208 5.00 16.96 7.17
C HIS A 208 3.83 17.11 8.14
N ASP A 209 3.12 18.22 8.08
CA ASP A 209 2.07 18.57 9.04
C ASP A 209 0.88 17.62 8.93
N ARG A 210 0.55 17.15 7.72
CA ARG A 210 -0.42 16.06 7.47
C ARG A 210 -0.08 14.72 8.15
N VAL A 211 1.20 14.48 8.42
CA VAL A 211 1.66 13.32 9.20
C VAL A 211 1.64 13.67 10.69
N LEU A 212 2.05 14.88 11.06
CA LEU A 212 2.06 15.38 12.44
C LEU A 212 0.66 15.44 13.07
N GLU A 213 -0.36 15.86 12.32
CA GLU A 213 -1.79 15.81 12.70
C GLU A 213 -2.22 14.42 13.19
N ILE A 214 -1.67 13.36 12.61
CA ILE A 214 -1.93 11.97 13.02
C ILE A 214 -1.15 11.62 14.30
N ILE A 215 0.07 12.17 14.48
CA ILE A 215 0.92 11.99 15.67
C ILE A 215 0.46 12.85 16.86
N ARG A 216 -0.43 13.83 16.68
CA ARG A 216 -1.04 14.62 17.76
C ARG A 216 -1.65 13.76 18.89
N PHE A 217 -2.05 12.53 18.58
CA PHE A 217 -2.40 11.36 19.43
C PHE A 217 -3.44 11.51 20.57
N VAL A 218 -3.33 12.56 21.40
CA VAL A 218 -4.10 12.77 22.61
C VAL A 218 -5.02 13.99 22.41
N ARG A 219 -6.32 13.79 22.60
CA ARG A 219 -7.21 14.93 22.92
C ARG A 219 -7.00 15.29 24.38
N GLU A 220 -6.85 16.58 24.67
CA GLU A 220 -6.79 17.11 26.04
C GLU A 220 -7.97 16.57 26.88
N GLY A 221 -7.72 16.27 28.16
CA GLY A 221 -8.74 15.73 29.06
C GLY A 221 -9.11 14.24 28.88
N THR A 222 -8.48 13.50 27.96
CA THR A 222 -8.73 12.04 27.80
C THR A 222 -8.30 11.27 29.05
N ARG A 223 -9.25 10.89 29.92
CA ARG A 223 -9.00 10.19 31.19
C ARG A 223 -8.34 8.82 30.95
N ALA A 224 -7.21 8.57 31.61
CA ALA A 224 -6.51 7.30 31.52
C ALA A 224 -7.32 6.15 32.18
N ILE A 225 -7.75 5.18 31.37
CA ILE A 225 -8.41 3.97 31.87
C ILE A 225 -7.39 3.15 32.66
N LYS A 226 -7.66 2.95 33.97
CA LYS A 226 -6.87 2.09 34.84
C LYS A 226 -6.94 0.65 34.35
N SER A 227 -5.79 0.04 34.07
CA SER A 227 -5.66 -1.33 33.58
C SER A 227 -4.59 -2.07 34.39
N ASN A 228 -4.95 -3.17 35.06
CA ASN A 228 -4.06 -3.89 35.99
C ASN A 228 -2.93 -4.70 35.29
N VAL A 229 -2.60 -4.38 34.04
CA VAL A 229 -1.57 -5.03 33.24
C VAL A 229 -0.54 -3.98 32.81
N LYS A 230 0.70 -4.11 33.32
CA LYS A 230 1.88 -3.42 32.76
C LYS A 230 2.19 -4.04 31.39
N PRO A 231 2.67 -3.26 30.40
CA PRO A 231 3.96 -2.58 30.49
C PRO A 231 3.91 -1.16 31.08
N TYR A 232 5.10 -0.65 31.40
CA TYR A 232 5.34 0.78 31.60
C TYR A 232 4.94 1.53 30.33
N SER A 233 4.16 2.60 30.47
CA SER A 233 3.64 3.44 29.38
C SER A 233 3.83 4.88 29.82
N ILE A 234 4.53 5.67 29.00
CA ILE A 234 4.90 7.04 29.38
C ILE A 234 3.65 7.88 29.63
N LEU A 235 2.65 7.81 28.73
CA LEU A 235 1.39 8.54 28.89
C LEU A 235 0.59 8.11 30.13
N LYS A 236 0.66 6.83 30.55
CA LYS A 236 -0.01 6.35 31.77
C LYS A 236 0.75 6.67 33.07
N ALA A 237 1.95 7.23 33.01
CA ALA A 237 2.76 7.53 34.19
C ALA A 237 2.34 8.83 34.92
N ALA A 238 1.54 9.68 34.29
CA ALA A 238 1.01 10.92 34.87
C ALA A 238 -0.37 11.27 34.31
N SER A 239 -1.05 12.26 34.90
CA SER A 239 -2.37 12.75 34.46
C SER A 239 -2.42 14.24 34.14
N ASP A 240 -1.33 14.97 34.38
CA ASP A 240 -1.16 16.42 34.15
C ASP A 240 -0.40 16.73 32.84
N TRP A 241 -0.36 15.78 31.90
CA TRP A 241 0.31 15.94 30.61
C TRP A 241 -0.24 17.13 29.82
N THR A 242 0.55 18.20 29.73
CA THR A 242 0.33 19.31 28.81
C THR A 242 1.02 19.00 27.49
N ILE A 243 0.41 19.35 26.36
CA ILE A 243 0.91 19.01 25.02
C ILE A 243 0.97 20.26 24.15
N MET A 244 2.15 20.52 23.60
CA MET A 244 2.41 21.57 22.62
C MET A 244 2.86 20.95 21.31
N MET A 245 2.55 21.59 20.19
CA MET A 245 2.81 21.08 18.85
C MET A 245 3.20 22.25 17.95
N ASP A 246 4.32 22.15 17.25
CA ASP A 246 4.73 23.14 16.25
C ASP A 246 4.14 22.76 14.89
N THR A 247 3.57 23.72 14.18
CA THR A 247 2.98 23.55 12.86
C THR A 247 3.28 24.78 12.01
N TYR A 248 3.14 24.67 10.70
CA TYR A 248 3.32 25.79 9.78
C TYR A 248 2.43 27.00 10.13
N GLU A 249 1.21 26.75 10.63
CA GLU A 249 0.23 27.79 10.98
C GLU A 249 0.29 28.23 12.44
N LYS A 250 0.68 27.34 13.36
CA LYS A 250 0.74 27.63 14.81
C LYS A 250 2.07 27.13 15.38
N GLN A 251 2.89 28.10 15.79
CA GLN A 251 4.11 27.87 16.55
C GLN A 251 3.86 28.10 18.05
N TYR A 252 4.58 27.38 18.91
CA TYR A 252 4.46 27.52 20.37
C TYR A 252 5.73 28.11 21.01
N LYS A 253 5.70 28.34 22.33
CA LYS A 253 6.88 28.62 23.18
C LYS A 253 6.86 27.67 24.36
N ILE A 254 8.02 27.15 24.76
CA ILE A 254 8.14 26.36 26.00
C ILE A 254 7.91 27.33 27.18
N PRO A 255 7.11 26.95 28.21
CA PRO A 255 6.97 27.78 29.41
C PRO A 255 8.31 27.94 30.13
N GLU A 256 8.62 29.16 30.56
CA GLU A 256 9.93 29.52 31.13
C GLU A 256 10.29 28.68 32.37
N ASP A 257 9.28 28.28 33.15
CA ASP A 257 9.42 27.44 34.35
C ASP A 257 9.53 25.92 34.06
N ILE A 258 9.45 25.53 32.78
CA ILE A 258 9.94 24.25 32.26
C ILE A 258 11.37 24.45 31.73
N CYS A 259 11.54 25.35 30.77
CA CYS A 259 12.83 25.75 30.19
C CYS A 259 12.66 27.00 29.31
N ALA A 260 13.46 28.04 29.56
CA ALA A 260 13.52 29.25 28.74
C ALA A 260 14.33 29.03 27.45
N SER A 261 13.75 28.33 26.47
CA SER A 261 14.41 28.01 25.20
C SER A 261 13.56 28.37 23.98
N ALA A 262 14.21 28.82 22.90
CA ALA A 262 13.59 29.06 21.59
C ALA A 262 13.46 27.78 20.73
N SER A 263 13.98 26.65 21.22
CA SER A 263 13.93 25.36 20.57
C SER A 263 12.51 24.77 20.58
N ARG A 264 12.05 24.29 19.42
CA ARG A 264 10.69 23.76 19.23
C ARG A 264 10.74 22.42 18.51
N PRO A 265 10.70 21.28 19.23
CA PRO A 265 10.30 19.99 18.67
C PRO A 265 8.89 20.02 18.09
N ASP A 266 8.63 19.21 17.06
CA ASP A 266 7.31 19.15 16.41
C ASP A 266 6.16 18.78 17.39
N ILE A 267 6.44 17.97 18.42
CA ILE A 267 5.58 17.81 19.61
C ILE A 267 6.42 17.85 20.88
N PHE A 268 5.95 18.59 21.89
CA PHE A 268 6.55 18.68 23.22
C PHE A 268 5.48 18.42 24.27
N LEU A 269 5.60 17.31 24.99
CA LEU A 269 4.72 16.94 26.10
C LEU A 269 5.47 17.14 27.42
N TYR A 270 4.80 17.66 28.46
CA TYR A 270 5.39 17.72 29.80
C TYR A 270 4.39 17.40 30.91
N SER A 271 4.89 16.81 31.99
CA SER A 271 4.22 16.66 33.28
C SER A 271 5.04 17.40 34.34
N ARG A 272 4.37 18.28 35.08
CA ARG A 272 4.96 19.06 36.19
C ARG A 272 5.07 18.20 37.44
N ILE A 273 4.11 17.31 37.67
CA ILE A 273 4.04 16.39 38.83
C ILE A 273 5.08 15.29 38.71
N LEU A 274 5.18 14.62 37.55
CA LEU A 274 6.16 13.55 37.31
C LEU A 274 7.57 14.11 37.06
N LYS A 275 7.70 15.43 36.86
CA LYS A 275 8.92 16.10 36.36
C LYS A 275 9.50 15.36 35.14
N ARG A 276 8.67 15.25 34.09
CA ARG A 276 9.04 14.55 32.86
C ARG A 276 8.66 15.33 31.61
N VAL A 277 9.52 15.28 30.60
CA VAL A 277 9.31 15.85 29.26
C VAL A 277 9.50 14.77 28.21
N VAL A 278 8.62 14.75 27.21
CA VAL A 278 8.74 13.92 26.00
C VAL A 278 8.80 14.86 24.81
N MET A 279 9.88 14.78 24.05
CA MET A 279 10.09 15.57 22.83
C MET A 279 10.03 14.65 21.62
N ILE A 280 9.21 15.00 20.64
CA ILE A 280 9.05 14.24 19.40
C ILE A 280 9.40 15.18 18.25
N GLU A 281 10.40 14.81 17.47
CA GLU A 281 10.75 15.48 16.21
C GLU A 281 10.38 14.53 15.06
N LEU A 282 9.46 14.95 14.20
CA LEU A 282 9.11 14.24 12.99
C LEU A 282 10.10 14.60 11.87
N THR A 283 10.34 13.66 10.96
CA THR A 283 10.96 13.97 9.66
C THR A 283 10.32 13.09 8.59
N VAL A 284 10.17 13.66 7.37
CA VAL A 284 9.63 12.95 6.20
C VAL A 284 10.69 12.88 5.09
N PRO A 285 11.75 12.05 5.27
CA PRO A 285 12.94 12.03 4.43
C PRO A 285 12.77 11.09 3.22
N TRP A 286 13.80 10.98 2.39
CA TRP A 286 13.94 9.78 1.55
C TRP A 286 14.43 8.63 2.43
N GLU A 287 13.91 7.42 2.22
CA GLU A 287 14.10 6.30 3.14
C GLU A 287 15.59 6.01 3.43
N THR A 288 16.47 6.03 2.41
CA THR A 288 17.93 5.84 2.58
C THR A 288 18.60 6.86 3.50
N ASN A 289 17.98 8.01 3.75
CA ASN A 289 18.55 9.08 4.57
C ASN A 289 18.18 8.96 6.06
N ILE A 290 17.22 8.09 6.41
CA ILE A 290 16.67 7.98 7.78
C ILE A 290 17.77 7.94 8.86
N PRO A 291 18.83 7.10 8.78
CA PRO A 291 19.87 7.05 9.82
C PRO A 291 20.63 8.37 9.98
N LYS A 292 20.89 9.09 8.88
CA LYS A 292 21.58 10.39 8.88
C LYS A 292 20.69 11.48 9.47
N ASP A 293 19.45 11.57 8.98
CA ASP A 293 18.53 12.62 9.37
C ASP A 293 18.12 12.45 10.84
N HIS A 294 17.94 11.21 11.32
CA HIS A 294 17.75 10.87 12.72
C HIS A 294 18.89 11.38 13.62
N ALA A 295 20.15 11.08 13.28
CA ALA A 295 21.31 11.54 14.04
C ALA A 295 21.40 13.08 14.10
N ILE A 296 21.10 13.77 12.99
CA ILE A 296 21.04 15.24 12.94
C ILE A 296 19.92 15.77 13.85
N LYS A 297 18.73 15.17 13.83
CA LYS A 297 17.59 15.60 14.68
C LYS A 297 17.83 15.32 16.17
N VAL A 298 18.51 14.23 16.53
CA VAL A 298 18.92 13.97 17.92
C VAL A 298 19.94 15.03 18.37
N ASN A 299 20.98 15.30 17.58
CA ASN A 299 22.02 16.26 17.94
C ASN A 299 21.49 17.72 17.98
N LYS A 300 20.47 18.07 17.17
CA LYS A 300 19.77 19.38 17.19
C LYS A 300 19.26 19.76 18.58
N TYR A 301 18.87 18.78 19.41
CA TYR A 301 18.26 19.03 20.72
C TYR A 301 19.16 18.72 21.91
N TYR A 302 20.44 18.42 21.69
CA TYR A 302 21.38 18.06 22.75
C TYR A 302 21.38 19.07 23.93
N GLU A 303 21.55 20.37 23.64
CA GLU A 303 21.54 21.38 24.71
C GLU A 303 20.18 21.55 25.39
N LEU A 304 19.07 21.43 24.65
CA LEU A 304 17.74 21.45 25.26
C LEU A 304 17.54 20.25 26.21
N THR A 305 18.04 19.06 25.86
CA THR A 305 18.01 17.90 26.78
C THR A 305 18.86 18.15 28.03
N ASN A 306 20.02 18.81 27.88
CA ASN A 306 20.88 19.18 29.00
C ASN A 306 20.20 20.20 29.92
N GLU A 307 19.60 21.27 29.37
CA GLU A 307 18.88 22.32 30.11
C GLU A 307 17.67 21.76 30.88
N LEU A 308 16.86 20.93 30.24
CA LEU A 308 15.73 20.24 30.89
C LEU A 308 16.20 19.32 32.03
N THR A 309 17.31 18.61 31.84
CA THR A 309 17.91 17.75 32.87
C THR A 309 18.44 18.57 34.05
N ARG A 310 19.10 19.72 33.80
CA ARG A 310 19.51 20.69 34.84
C ARG A 310 18.29 21.22 35.62
N ASN A 311 17.18 21.46 34.92
CA ASN A 311 15.88 21.84 35.50
C ASN A 311 15.14 20.68 36.20
N ARG A 312 15.83 19.55 36.42
CA ARG A 312 15.36 18.33 37.13
C ARG A 312 14.20 17.61 36.44
N PHE A 313 14.08 17.71 35.12
CA PHE A 313 13.17 16.87 34.34
C PHE A 313 13.86 15.61 33.83
N VAL A 314 13.16 14.47 33.87
CA VAL A 314 13.49 13.30 33.06
C VAL A 314 13.08 13.60 31.62
N VAL A 315 13.94 13.33 30.64
CA VAL A 315 13.74 13.72 29.24
C VAL A 315 13.78 12.51 28.31
N ASP A 316 12.69 12.26 27.58
CA ASP A 316 12.64 11.27 26.52
C ASP A 316 12.61 11.99 25.15
N LEU A 317 13.68 11.88 24.35
CA LEU A 317 13.76 12.45 23.00
C LEU A 317 13.55 11.37 21.93
N TYR A 318 12.56 11.58 21.08
CA TYR A 318 12.17 10.70 19.97
C TYR A 318 12.24 11.45 18.63
N ALA A 319 13.38 11.36 17.94
CA ALA A 319 13.39 11.58 16.50
C ALA A 319 12.67 10.40 15.81
N VAL A 320 11.67 10.69 14.98
CA VAL A 320 10.83 9.69 14.31
C VAL A 320 10.61 9.99 12.84
N GLU A 321 10.70 8.96 12.00
CA GLU A 321 10.70 9.12 10.55
C GLU A 321 9.56 8.37 9.86
N VAL A 322 8.96 9.03 8.86
CA VAL A 322 8.06 8.40 7.89
C VAL A 322 8.58 8.74 6.51
N GLY A 323 9.14 7.78 5.80
CA GLY A 323 9.72 8.00 4.49
C GLY A 323 8.71 8.57 3.48
N ALA A 324 9.20 9.41 2.57
CA ALA A 324 8.40 10.12 1.58
C ALA A 324 7.67 9.20 0.60
N ARG A 325 8.04 7.92 0.49
CA ARG A 325 7.32 6.88 -0.28
C ARG A 325 6.26 6.16 0.57
N GLY A 326 5.99 6.63 1.79
CA GLY A 326 5.03 6.05 2.72
C GLY A 326 5.58 4.88 3.55
N ILE A 327 6.90 4.70 3.63
CA ILE A 327 7.52 3.63 4.43
C ILE A 327 7.79 4.15 5.84
N THR A 328 7.19 3.56 6.87
CA THR A 328 7.36 4.00 8.27
C THR A 328 8.64 3.45 8.89
N ALA A 329 9.36 4.25 9.69
CA ALA A 329 10.55 3.78 10.41
C ALA A 329 10.24 3.01 11.70
N LYS A 330 11.23 2.25 12.19
CA LYS A 330 11.20 1.53 13.48
C LYS A 330 11.22 2.49 14.67
N SER A 331 11.79 3.69 14.52
CA SER A 331 11.73 4.79 15.49
C SER A 331 10.29 5.14 15.88
N LEU A 332 9.42 5.37 14.87
CA LEU A 332 8.00 5.65 15.09
C LEU A 332 7.27 4.48 15.77
N TYR A 333 7.59 3.23 15.40
CA TYR A 333 7.04 2.06 16.12
C TYR A 333 7.47 2.01 17.59
N ASN A 334 8.73 2.35 17.89
CA ASN A 334 9.26 2.37 19.25
C ASN A 334 8.60 3.45 20.10
N LEU A 335 8.48 4.68 19.59
CA LEU A 335 7.68 5.75 20.22
C LEU A 335 6.28 5.25 20.59
N LEU A 336 5.54 4.71 19.61
CA LEU A 336 4.16 4.25 19.84
C LEU A 336 4.08 3.07 20.84
N LYS A 337 5.08 2.19 20.86
CA LYS A 337 5.21 1.12 21.87
C LYS A 337 5.41 1.70 23.27
N ASP A 338 6.26 2.72 23.42
CA ASP A 338 6.66 3.27 24.73
C ASP A 338 5.63 4.26 25.30
N LEU A 339 4.91 4.96 24.42
CA LEU A 339 3.65 5.64 24.78
C LEU A 339 2.59 4.64 25.28
N GLY A 340 2.70 3.35 24.94
CA GLY A 340 1.91 2.26 25.51
C GLY A 340 0.76 1.74 24.66
N LEU A 341 0.81 1.91 23.34
CA LEU A 341 -0.26 1.47 22.44
C LEU A 341 -0.32 -0.06 22.30
N SER A 342 -1.52 -0.60 22.11
CA SER A 342 -1.71 -1.99 21.69
C SER A 342 -1.13 -2.22 20.29
N ARG A 343 -0.64 -3.44 19.98
CA ARG A 343 -0.06 -3.74 18.66
C ARG A 343 -1.03 -3.46 17.50
N THR A 344 -2.33 -3.66 17.71
CA THR A 344 -3.39 -3.31 16.74
C THR A 344 -3.44 -1.81 16.49
N ASN A 345 -3.39 -0.99 17.55
CA ASN A 345 -3.41 0.46 17.44
C ASN A 345 -2.12 0.98 16.78
N ILE A 346 -0.95 0.40 17.10
CA ILE A 346 0.31 0.73 16.42
C ILE A 346 0.22 0.42 14.93
N ASN A 347 -0.23 -0.80 14.55
CA ASN A 347 -0.36 -1.17 13.14
C ASN A 347 -1.31 -0.21 12.37
N SER A 348 -2.47 0.12 12.95
CA SER A 348 -3.43 1.09 12.39
C SER A 348 -2.86 2.51 12.29
N PHE A 349 -2.04 2.91 13.25
CA PHE A 349 -1.38 4.20 13.26
C PHE A 349 -0.34 4.31 12.13
N LEU A 350 0.55 3.33 12.00
CA LEU A 350 1.58 3.29 10.95
C LEU A 350 0.96 3.28 9.54
N GLU A 351 -0.17 2.59 9.37
CA GLU A 351 -0.93 2.58 8.11
C GLU A 351 -1.54 3.95 7.76
N ARG A 352 -1.93 4.74 8.76
CA ARG A 352 -2.42 6.11 8.57
C ARG A 352 -1.29 7.11 8.28
N THR A 353 -0.18 7.10 9.04
CA THR A 353 0.96 8.00 8.77
C THR A 353 1.63 7.69 7.44
N SER A 354 1.78 6.41 7.10
CA SER A 354 2.18 5.95 5.76
C SER A 354 1.34 6.59 4.65
N LYS A 355 0.01 6.48 4.76
CA LYS A 355 -0.93 7.03 3.77
C LYS A 355 -0.84 8.55 3.68
N ALA A 356 -0.70 9.26 4.80
CA ALA A 356 -0.57 10.72 4.81
C ALA A 356 0.71 11.21 4.12
N ALA A 357 1.86 10.62 4.47
CA ALA A 357 3.14 10.92 3.84
C ALA A 357 3.10 10.66 2.32
N LEU A 358 2.58 9.49 1.93
CA LEU A 358 2.44 9.10 0.52
C LEU A 358 1.49 10.02 -0.26
N VAL A 359 0.33 10.39 0.31
CA VAL A 359 -0.62 11.30 -0.35
C VAL A 359 -0.06 12.71 -0.47
N GLY A 360 0.68 13.22 0.52
CA GLY A 360 1.40 14.49 0.41
C GLY A 360 2.46 14.46 -0.68
N SER A 361 3.26 13.38 -0.76
CA SER A 361 4.19 13.14 -1.87
C SER A 361 3.49 13.02 -3.23
N PHE A 362 2.31 12.42 -3.28
CA PHE A 362 1.52 12.32 -4.50
C PHE A 362 0.94 13.68 -4.93
N GLN A 363 0.55 14.54 -3.98
CA GLN A 363 0.13 15.91 -4.25
C GLN A 363 1.28 16.76 -4.80
N ILE A 364 2.49 16.63 -4.25
CA ILE A 364 3.72 17.22 -4.82
C ILE A 364 3.94 16.70 -6.25
N TRP A 365 3.79 15.39 -6.46
CA TRP A 365 3.93 14.74 -7.77
C TRP A 365 2.86 15.15 -8.80
N LEU A 366 1.67 15.57 -8.38
CA LEU A 366 0.64 16.10 -9.29
C LEU A 366 0.78 17.61 -9.54
N GLY A 367 1.09 18.40 -8.50
CA GLY A 367 1.32 19.85 -8.63
C GLY A 367 2.48 20.18 -9.58
N ARG A 368 3.45 19.26 -9.67
CA ARG A 368 4.53 19.17 -10.66
C ARG A 368 4.13 19.60 -12.09
N GLU A 369 2.97 19.16 -12.61
CA GLU A 369 2.59 19.48 -13.99
C GLU A 369 2.16 20.95 -14.17
N ARG A 370 1.55 21.57 -13.15
CA ARG A 370 1.00 22.93 -13.22
C ARG A 370 2.07 24.02 -13.32
N ASN A 371 3.29 23.73 -12.86
CA ASN A 371 4.42 24.67 -12.93
C ASN A 371 5.09 24.68 -14.32
N LEU A 372 4.66 23.82 -15.25
CA LEU A 372 5.08 23.87 -16.66
C LEU A 372 4.31 24.97 -17.42
N ASP A 373 3.00 25.08 -17.15
CA ASP A 373 2.10 26.04 -17.83
C ASP A 373 2.47 27.51 -17.51
N SER A 374 3.00 27.77 -16.31
CA SER A 374 3.46 29.11 -15.90
C SER A 374 4.84 29.51 -16.43
N GLY A 375 5.53 28.64 -17.18
CA GLY A 375 6.91 28.86 -17.65
C GLY A 375 7.06 29.26 -19.12
N VAL A 376 5.99 29.19 -19.93
CA VAL A 376 6.08 29.35 -21.39
C VAL A 376 6.09 30.83 -21.81
N ARG A 377 7.28 31.37 -22.03
CA ARG A 377 7.44 32.50 -22.96
C ARG A 377 7.20 32.02 -24.40
N GLU A 378 6.66 32.90 -25.24
CA GLU A 378 6.18 32.57 -26.58
C GLU A 378 7.29 31.96 -27.48
N GLY A 379 7.04 30.79 -28.06
CA GLY A 379 8.12 29.99 -28.67
C GLY A 379 7.74 28.80 -29.56
N GLY A 380 6.51 28.78 -30.10
CA GLY A 380 6.20 28.02 -31.33
C GLY A 380 6.48 26.50 -31.38
N ARG A 381 5.77 25.68 -30.59
CA ARG A 381 5.41 24.31 -31.02
C ARG A 381 4.17 23.77 -30.29
N LYS A 382 3.18 23.28 -31.03
CA LYS A 382 1.94 22.72 -30.45
C LYS A 382 2.20 21.31 -29.89
N ILE A 383 1.92 21.12 -28.61
CA ILE A 383 1.66 19.83 -27.98
C ILE A 383 0.20 19.87 -27.48
N CYS A 384 -0.47 18.72 -27.42
CA CYS A 384 -1.93 18.64 -27.25
C CYS A 384 -2.43 19.33 -25.96
N PRO A 385 -3.61 19.99 -26.00
CA PRO A 385 -4.16 20.68 -24.83
C PRO A 385 -4.53 19.70 -23.71
N PRO A 386 -4.51 20.14 -22.44
CA PRO A 386 -5.09 19.39 -21.33
C PRO A 386 -6.55 19.03 -21.60
N VAL A 387 -6.98 17.84 -21.13
CA VAL A 387 -8.41 17.50 -21.12
C VAL A 387 -9.06 18.28 -19.99
N ASP A 388 -9.82 19.32 -20.35
CA ASP A 388 -10.44 20.21 -19.37
C ASP A 388 -11.47 19.45 -18.50
N LEU A 389 -11.27 19.53 -17.18
CA LEU A 389 -11.99 18.77 -16.17
C LEU A 389 -12.43 19.63 -14.97
N ASN A 390 -12.77 20.90 -15.19
CA ASN A 390 -13.88 21.57 -14.48
C ASN A 390 -14.23 22.91 -15.14
N GLY A 391 -15.22 22.89 -16.04
CA GLY A 391 -15.92 24.09 -16.50
C GLY A 391 -17.41 23.96 -16.24
N GLU A 392 -17.94 24.71 -15.27
CA GLU A 392 -19.38 24.90 -15.08
C GLU A 392 -19.76 26.33 -15.46
N ASN A 393 -20.31 26.51 -16.66
CA ASN A 393 -21.56 27.24 -16.91
C ASN A 393 -21.94 27.18 -18.40
N GLY A 394 -23.21 27.44 -18.71
CA GLY A 394 -23.85 26.96 -19.95
C GLY A 394 -23.42 27.63 -21.25
N ALA A 395 -22.89 26.84 -22.18
CA ALA A 395 -22.95 27.10 -23.63
C ALA A 395 -23.21 25.77 -24.37
N ASN A 396 -24.08 25.80 -25.39
CA ASN A 396 -24.51 24.60 -26.12
C ASN A 396 -23.54 24.24 -27.26
N THR A 397 -22.37 23.67 -26.91
CA THR A 397 -21.32 23.30 -27.87
C THR A 397 -21.27 21.80 -28.13
N ASP A 398 -21.33 21.40 -29.40
CA ASP A 398 -21.23 20.00 -29.83
C ASP A 398 -19.86 19.38 -29.50
N LEU A 399 -19.85 18.17 -28.93
CA LEU A 399 -18.62 17.45 -28.62
C LEU A 399 -18.02 16.82 -29.88
N LYS A 400 -16.97 17.44 -30.43
CA LYS A 400 -16.30 16.99 -31.66
C LYS A 400 -15.27 15.89 -31.40
N CYS A 401 -15.35 14.79 -32.13
CA CYS A 401 -14.37 13.71 -32.08
C CYS A 401 -13.05 14.16 -32.75
N PRO A 402 -11.89 14.07 -32.07
CA PRO A 402 -10.61 14.43 -32.67
C PRO A 402 -10.16 13.45 -33.77
N THR A 403 -10.59 12.18 -33.71
CA THR A 403 -10.14 11.11 -34.62
C THR A 403 -10.84 11.14 -35.98
N CYS A 404 -12.09 11.59 -36.07
CA CYS A 404 -12.84 11.63 -37.33
C CYS A 404 -13.81 12.82 -37.49
N GLY A 405 -13.68 13.86 -36.66
CA GLY A 405 -14.40 15.12 -36.81
C GLY A 405 -15.91 15.11 -36.51
N LYS A 406 -16.53 13.96 -36.21
CA LYS A 406 -17.97 13.85 -35.94
C LYS A 406 -18.37 14.56 -34.64
N ASN A 407 -19.48 15.32 -34.69
CA ASN A 407 -20.04 16.11 -33.59
C ASN A 407 -21.13 15.34 -32.81
N TYR A 408 -21.19 15.52 -31.49
CA TYR A 408 -22.15 14.84 -30.61
C TYR A 408 -22.76 15.77 -29.54
N LYS A 409 -24.08 15.98 -29.61
CA LYS A 409 -24.88 16.77 -28.64
C LYS A 409 -24.96 16.19 -27.22
N ARG A 410 -24.44 14.98 -26.98
CA ARG A 410 -24.53 14.28 -25.68
C ARG A 410 -23.24 13.50 -25.39
N ARG A 411 -22.64 13.72 -24.21
CA ARG A 411 -21.39 13.10 -23.76
C ARG A 411 -21.44 11.56 -23.74
N ALA A 412 -22.60 10.96 -23.47
CA ALA A 412 -22.78 9.51 -23.54
C ALA A 412 -22.57 8.93 -24.96
N TRP A 413 -23.04 9.63 -25.99
CA TRP A 413 -22.87 9.21 -27.39
C TRP A 413 -21.45 9.46 -27.88
N TYR A 414 -20.85 10.59 -27.49
CA TYR A 414 -19.43 10.87 -27.69
C TYR A 414 -18.53 9.74 -27.12
N ILE A 415 -18.80 9.32 -25.88
CA ILE A 415 -18.05 8.22 -25.22
C ILE A 415 -18.34 6.85 -25.87
N LYS A 416 -19.57 6.56 -26.33
CA LYS A 416 -19.82 5.32 -27.11
C LYS A 416 -19.05 5.33 -28.44
N HIS A 417 -18.99 6.48 -29.11
CA HIS A 417 -18.25 6.64 -30.35
C HIS A 417 -16.73 6.54 -30.18
N LEU A 418 -16.13 7.14 -29.14
CA LEU A 418 -14.69 7.01 -28.91
C LEU A 418 -14.22 5.55 -28.78
N LYS A 419 -15.09 4.63 -28.37
CA LYS A 419 -14.77 3.19 -28.32
C LYS A 419 -14.66 2.54 -29.70
N THR A 420 -15.33 3.06 -30.74
CA THR A 420 -15.25 2.48 -32.10
C THR A 420 -13.87 2.70 -32.73
N HIS A 421 -13.13 3.72 -32.31
CA HIS A 421 -11.74 3.95 -32.75
C HIS A 421 -10.72 3.03 -32.07
N ASN A 422 -11.10 2.35 -31.00
CA ASN A 422 -10.18 1.55 -30.17
C ASN A 422 -10.35 0.04 -30.37
N GLY A 423 -11.15 -0.40 -31.34
CA GLY A 423 -11.32 -1.83 -31.69
C GLY A 423 -12.01 -2.71 -30.64
N VAL A 424 -12.57 -2.14 -29.57
CA VAL A 424 -13.25 -2.90 -28.51
C VAL A 424 -14.75 -2.86 -28.75
N GLU A 425 -15.28 -3.87 -29.45
CA GLU A 425 -16.72 -4.04 -29.61
C GLU A 425 -17.44 -4.22 -28.27
N ALA A 426 -18.54 -3.52 -28.10
CA ALA A 426 -19.37 -3.61 -26.91
C ALA A 426 -20.44 -4.69 -27.12
N ARG A 427 -20.27 -5.86 -26.47
CA ARG A 427 -21.39 -6.81 -26.27
C ARG A 427 -22.54 -6.07 -25.59
N GLN A 428 -23.60 -5.78 -26.35
CA GLN A 428 -24.86 -5.32 -25.79
C GLN A 428 -25.71 -6.55 -25.44
N SER A 429 -26.30 -6.54 -24.24
CA SER A 429 -27.42 -7.43 -23.94
C SER A 429 -28.64 -7.01 -24.75
N LEU A 430 -29.29 -7.96 -25.40
CA LEU A 430 -30.62 -7.82 -25.95
C LEU A 430 -31.50 -8.93 -25.37
N VAL A 431 -32.54 -8.50 -24.66
CA VAL A 431 -33.73 -9.29 -24.35
C VAL A 431 -34.83 -8.80 -25.29
N SER A 432 -35.85 -9.63 -25.52
CA SER A 432 -37.04 -9.42 -26.36
C SER A 432 -36.88 -9.64 -27.88
N SER A 433 -37.31 -10.83 -28.29
CA SER A 433 -38.49 -11.03 -29.16
C SER A 433 -38.55 -10.38 -30.55
N SER A 434 -38.21 -11.16 -31.58
CA SER A 434 -38.99 -11.21 -32.83
C SER A 434 -38.78 -12.57 -33.54
N ILE A 435 -39.84 -13.11 -34.15
CA ILE A 435 -39.87 -14.41 -34.84
C ILE A 435 -39.88 -14.16 -36.35
N ILE A 436 -38.92 -14.72 -37.11
CA ILE A 436 -38.99 -14.98 -38.55
C ILE A 436 -38.30 -16.33 -38.85
N THR A 437 -38.69 -17.00 -39.94
CA THR A 437 -38.44 -18.43 -40.23
C THR A 437 -37.47 -18.68 -41.41
N SER A 438 -36.68 -19.76 -41.25
CA SER A 438 -36.22 -20.78 -42.23
C SER A 438 -35.58 -20.45 -43.59
N ASP A 439 -34.78 -21.43 -44.06
CA ASP A 439 -34.31 -21.69 -45.45
C ASP A 439 -33.30 -20.68 -46.09
N ARG A 440 -32.33 -21.05 -46.98
CA ARG A 440 -31.76 -22.35 -47.46
C ARG A 440 -30.43 -22.14 -48.24
N VAL A 441 -29.60 -23.21 -48.31
CA VAL A 441 -28.68 -23.60 -49.44
C VAL A 441 -27.48 -22.69 -49.83
N ASP A 442 -26.25 -23.11 -49.46
CA ASP A 442 -25.17 -23.75 -50.30
C ASP A 442 -24.95 -23.38 -51.80
N PRO A 443 -23.81 -23.75 -52.46
CA PRO A 443 -22.42 -24.01 -52.01
C PRO A 443 -21.32 -23.48 -53.01
N HIS A 444 -20.10 -24.07 -52.96
CA HIS A 444 -18.94 -24.11 -53.92
C HIS A 444 -17.63 -23.41 -53.48
N VAL A 445 -16.52 -24.14 -53.18
CA VAL A 445 -15.48 -24.80 -54.04
C VAL A 445 -14.35 -23.82 -54.47
N SER A 446 -13.05 -24.09 -54.39
CA SER A 446 -12.18 -25.17 -53.80
C SER A 446 -10.71 -24.64 -53.77
N HIS A 447 -9.57 -25.35 -53.57
CA HIS A 447 -9.12 -26.75 -53.35
C HIS A 447 -7.65 -26.69 -52.80
N GLY A 448 -7.01 -27.82 -52.42
CA GLY A 448 -5.54 -27.91 -52.31
C GLY A 448 -4.97 -28.72 -51.12
N GLU A 449 -4.78 -30.04 -51.31
CA GLU A 449 -4.06 -30.98 -50.41
C GLU A 449 -2.98 -31.73 -51.26
N PRO A 450 -2.40 -32.93 -50.91
CA PRO A 450 -2.40 -33.74 -49.67
C PRO A 450 -1.02 -34.40 -49.31
N LEU A 451 -1.10 -35.48 -48.51
CA LEU A 451 -0.13 -36.58 -48.24
C LEU A 451 0.80 -36.38 -47.02
N THR A 452 0.95 -37.32 -46.06
CA THR A 452 0.32 -38.64 -45.75
C THR A 452 0.69 -39.02 -44.28
N GLY A 453 0.04 -39.94 -43.55
CA GLY A 453 -1.19 -40.72 -43.80
C GLY A 453 -1.21 -42.07 -43.03
N ASN A 454 -2.36 -42.40 -42.40
CA ASN A 454 -2.71 -43.67 -41.71
C ASN A 454 -1.92 -44.02 -40.43
N HIS A 455 -2.44 -44.71 -39.41
CA HIS A 455 -3.62 -45.59 -39.32
C HIS A 455 -4.64 -45.19 -38.23
N GLN A 456 -5.83 -45.81 -38.29
CA GLN A 456 -6.98 -45.56 -37.43
C GLN A 456 -7.67 -46.89 -37.08
N GLU A 457 -8.05 -47.08 -35.81
CA GLU A 457 -9.06 -48.07 -35.44
C GLU A 457 -9.84 -47.58 -34.19
N SER A 458 -11.13 -47.88 -34.13
CA SER A 458 -12.04 -47.30 -33.13
C SER A 458 -13.29 -48.14 -32.91
N ILE A 459 -13.55 -48.53 -31.66
CA ILE A 459 -14.80 -49.16 -31.22
C ILE A 459 -15.42 -48.33 -30.08
N ASN A 460 -16.74 -48.40 -29.95
CA ASN A 460 -17.60 -47.33 -29.44
C ASN A 460 -18.82 -47.93 -28.73
N ILE A 461 -19.34 -47.26 -27.68
CA ILE A 461 -20.79 -46.97 -27.45
C ILE A 461 -21.12 -46.73 -25.95
N ARG A 462 -21.59 -45.50 -25.68
CA ARG A 462 -22.60 -45.03 -24.71
C ARG A 462 -22.96 -45.88 -23.46
N THR A 463 -23.02 -45.21 -22.31
CA THR A 463 -24.28 -45.07 -21.56
C THR A 463 -24.33 -43.79 -20.72
N ARG A 464 -25.49 -43.48 -20.13
CA ARG A 464 -25.81 -42.20 -19.47
C ARG A 464 -25.43 -42.22 -17.98
N LEU A 465 -25.00 -41.07 -17.45
CA LEU A 465 -25.34 -40.65 -16.08
C LEU A 465 -25.81 -39.20 -16.06
N SER A 466 -26.70 -38.88 -15.12
CA SER A 466 -27.55 -37.68 -15.15
C SER A 466 -26.92 -36.49 -14.43
N ILE A 467 -27.16 -35.27 -14.94
CA ILE A 467 -26.87 -34.01 -14.23
C ILE A 467 -28.17 -33.56 -13.51
N PRO A 468 -28.21 -33.52 -12.17
CA PRO A 468 -29.35 -32.99 -11.44
C PRO A 468 -29.37 -31.45 -11.45
N ASN A 469 -30.53 -30.85 -11.72
CA ASN A 469 -30.73 -29.41 -11.51
C ASN A 469 -30.72 -29.08 -10.00
N MET A 470 -29.63 -28.48 -9.50
CA MET A 470 -29.67 -27.79 -8.21
C MET A 470 -30.23 -26.38 -8.40
N LYS A 471 -31.32 -26.10 -7.66
CA LYS A 471 -32.04 -24.82 -7.68
C LYS A 471 -31.19 -23.70 -7.11
N GLN A 472 -31.49 -22.46 -7.49
CA GLN A 472 -30.99 -21.28 -6.79
C GLN A 472 -31.48 -21.31 -5.33
N SER A 473 -30.55 -21.35 -4.38
CA SER A 473 -30.81 -21.24 -2.95
C SER A 473 -30.14 -19.99 -2.39
N THR A 474 -30.91 -19.12 -1.75
CA THR A 474 -30.40 -17.91 -1.09
C THR A 474 -29.54 -18.27 0.12
N TRP A 475 -28.28 -17.82 0.15
CA TRP A 475 -27.42 -17.97 1.31
C TRP A 475 -27.84 -17.02 2.43
N LYS A 476 -28.65 -17.52 3.37
CA LYS A 476 -28.72 -16.93 4.72
C LYS A 476 -27.42 -17.25 5.45
N VAL A 477 -26.87 -16.26 6.14
CA VAL A 477 -25.81 -16.48 7.13
C VAL A 477 -26.49 -17.01 8.39
N HIS A 478 -26.00 -18.15 8.90
CA HIS A 478 -26.30 -18.60 10.27
C HIS A 478 -25.18 -18.11 11.19
N ASP A 479 -25.48 -17.10 12.00
CA ASP A 479 -24.74 -16.81 13.22
C ASP A 479 -25.25 -17.75 14.31
N ASP A 480 -24.47 -18.77 14.67
CA ASP A 480 -24.77 -19.68 15.78
C ASP A 480 -23.48 -20.08 16.50
N ASN A 481 -23.04 -19.28 17.48
CA ASN A 481 -22.18 -19.66 18.62
C ASN A 481 -22.00 -18.47 19.59
N LEU A 482 -23.09 -18.01 20.22
CA LEU A 482 -23.03 -16.94 21.23
C LEU A 482 -24.18 -17.03 22.27
N ALA A 483 -24.09 -17.98 23.20
CA ALA A 483 -24.93 -18.08 24.38
C ALA A 483 -24.16 -18.71 25.55
N VAL A 484 -24.61 -18.45 26.79
CA VAL A 484 -23.95 -18.84 28.07
C VAL A 484 -22.62 -18.09 28.26
N LEU A 485 -22.48 -17.10 29.16
CA LEU A 485 -23.29 -16.71 30.33
C LEU A 485 -23.82 -15.26 30.25
N LEU A 486 -24.93 -15.02 30.95
CA LEU A 486 -25.32 -13.70 31.49
C LEU A 486 -24.50 -13.47 32.79
N GLU A 487 -24.25 -12.26 33.29
CA GLU A 487 -25.22 -11.30 33.83
C GLU A 487 -24.77 -9.82 33.70
N HIS A 488 -25.59 -8.92 34.24
CA HIS A 488 -25.49 -7.44 34.29
C HIS A 488 -25.86 -6.65 33.01
N PRO A 489 -27.09 -6.11 32.93
CA PRO A 489 -27.46 -5.12 31.91
C PRO A 489 -26.99 -3.71 32.32
N GLY A 490 -26.39 -2.96 31.39
CA GLY A 490 -26.05 -1.55 31.65
C GLY A 490 -25.17 -0.84 30.60
N SER A 491 -24.47 -1.55 29.71
CA SER A 491 -23.37 -0.96 28.90
C SER A 491 -23.50 -1.04 27.37
N LYS A 492 -24.61 -1.56 26.82
CA LYS A 492 -24.74 -1.78 25.36
C LYS A 492 -25.34 -0.62 24.55
N GLN A 493 -26.14 0.27 25.14
CA GLN A 493 -26.67 1.44 24.42
C GLN A 493 -25.64 2.59 24.31
N GLU A 494 -24.86 2.80 25.37
CA GLU A 494 -23.87 3.88 25.43
C GLU A 494 -22.67 3.66 24.49
N LEU A 495 -22.30 2.39 24.24
CA LEU A 495 -21.19 2.04 23.35
C LEU A 495 -21.50 2.29 21.86
N ASN A 496 -22.77 2.14 21.44
CA ASN A 496 -23.16 2.35 20.04
C ASN A 496 -23.21 3.86 19.70
N SER A 497 -23.75 4.68 20.60
CA SER A 497 -23.80 6.15 20.48
C SER A 497 -22.42 6.77 20.19
N GLN A 498 -21.38 6.30 20.89
CA GLN A 498 -20.01 6.80 20.69
C GLN A 498 -19.37 6.36 19.36
N VAL A 499 -19.82 5.24 18.76
CA VAL A 499 -19.31 4.76 17.47
C VAL A 499 -19.94 5.52 16.30
N GLU A 500 -21.26 5.78 16.32
CA GLU A 500 -21.93 6.59 15.30
C GLU A 500 -21.40 8.03 15.31
N THR A 501 -21.22 8.64 16.49
CA THR A 501 -20.64 9.98 16.64
C THR A 501 -19.24 10.07 16.01
N PHE A 502 -18.42 9.02 16.16
CA PHE A 502 -17.06 8.98 15.58
C PHE A 502 -17.06 8.79 14.05
N GLN A 503 -18.05 8.10 13.49
CA GLN A 503 -18.16 7.93 12.03
C GLN A 503 -18.69 9.19 11.35
N ASN A 504 -19.74 9.81 11.90
CA ASN A 504 -20.36 11.00 11.31
C ASN A 504 -19.41 12.20 11.29
N THR A 505 -18.71 12.49 12.39
CA THR A 505 -17.74 13.61 12.47
C THR A 505 -16.64 13.54 11.40
N VAL A 506 -16.25 12.34 10.95
CA VAL A 506 -15.25 12.15 9.88
C VAL A 506 -15.89 12.22 8.49
N TYR A 507 -17.16 11.86 8.35
CA TYR A 507 -17.92 11.97 7.11
C TYR A 507 -18.23 13.43 6.77
N ASP A 508 -18.66 14.21 7.76
CA ASP A 508 -19.05 15.61 7.59
C ASP A 508 -17.85 16.50 7.21
N TYR A 509 -16.70 16.33 7.88
CA TYR A 509 -15.45 17.03 7.53
C TYR A 509 -14.97 16.75 6.10
N PHE A 510 -15.28 15.57 5.55
CA PHE A 510 -14.99 15.26 4.14
C PHE A 510 -16.01 15.88 3.18
N ASN A 511 -17.29 15.98 3.56
CA ASN A 511 -18.34 16.60 2.75
C ASN A 511 -18.22 18.14 2.69
N GLU A 512 -17.77 18.81 3.75
CA GLU A 512 -17.50 20.25 3.74
C GLU A 512 -16.35 20.61 2.79
N GLN A 513 -15.30 19.80 2.75
CA GLN A 513 -14.12 20.03 1.90
C GLN A 513 -14.32 19.54 0.45
N TYR A 514 -15.18 18.54 0.22
CA TYR A 514 -15.44 17.93 -1.10
C TYR A 514 -16.92 17.53 -1.25
N PRO A 515 -17.85 18.49 -1.42
CA PRO A 515 -19.28 18.21 -1.47
C PRO A 515 -19.66 17.32 -2.66
N PRO A 516 -20.49 16.28 -2.47
CA PRO A 516 -20.95 15.43 -3.57
C PRO A 516 -21.88 16.19 -4.52
N ARG A 517 -21.64 16.09 -5.84
CA ARG A 517 -22.56 16.62 -6.88
C ARG A 517 -23.91 15.87 -6.83
N ASN A 518 -24.87 16.42 -6.08
CA ASN A 518 -26.22 15.89 -5.94
C ASN A 518 -26.96 15.85 -7.28
N HIS A 519 -27.32 14.66 -7.75
CA HIS A 519 -28.26 14.47 -8.85
C HIS A 519 -29.59 13.88 -8.34
N TYR A 520 -30.66 14.66 -8.49
CA TYR A 520 -32.07 14.27 -8.35
C TYR A 520 -32.56 13.77 -6.99
N ALA A 521 -32.83 14.73 -6.09
CA ALA A 521 -34.07 14.64 -5.31
C ALA A 521 -35.25 15.03 -6.22
N ARG A 522 -36.20 14.12 -6.48
CA ARG A 522 -37.44 14.44 -7.19
C ARG A 522 -38.50 14.93 -6.19
N LYS A 523 -38.93 16.19 -6.32
CA LYS A 523 -40.21 16.64 -5.77
C LYS A 523 -41.34 16.28 -6.75
N LYS A 524 -42.15 15.29 -6.39
CA LYS A 524 -43.62 15.25 -6.51
C LYS A 524 -44.12 13.92 -5.96
#